data_AF-A0A1B4FN43-F1
#
_entry.id   AF-A0A1B4FN43-F1
#
_cell.length_a   1.000
_cell.length_b   1.000
_cell.length_c   1.000
_cell.angle_alpha   90.00
_cell.angle_beta   90.00
_cell.angle_gamma   90.00
#
_symmetry.space_group_name_H-M   'P 1'
#
loop_
_entity.id
_entity.type
_entity.pdbx_description
1 polymer ?
#
loop_
_entity_poly.entity_id
_entity_poly.type
_entity_poly.pdbx_seq_one_letter_code
_entity_poly.pdbx_strand_id
1 'polypeptide(L)'
;MTAIKQYVLTHDFSYEIVVDVDHDILTDDKLCELVRFWSEGEAYIEQHGPLQAFLKLFAARFFAASVEALSPKDAFNAGRIEGFPAVDGSSGLSVVDYDEFSFEADDIDVFEI
;
A
#
# COMPACT_ATOMS: atom_id res chain seq x y z
N MET A 1 25.32 4.77 0.67
CA MET A 1 24.46 5.33 -0.40
C MET A 1 23.09 4.79 -0.10
N THR A 2 22.12 5.64 0.22
CA THR A 2 20.77 5.21 0.61
C THR A 2 20.12 4.46 -0.54
N ALA A 3 19.78 3.19 -0.37
CA ALA A 3 19.08 2.39 -1.37
C ALA A 3 17.56 2.70 -1.42
N ILE A 4 17.19 3.94 -1.14
CA ILE A 4 15.79 4.38 -1.12
C ILE A 4 15.35 4.66 -2.56
N LYS A 5 14.23 4.05 -2.95
CA LYS A 5 13.59 4.25 -4.26
C LYS A 5 12.13 4.59 -4.06
N GLN A 6 11.65 5.56 -4.84
CA GLN A 6 10.27 6.00 -4.85
C GLN A 6 9.47 5.24 -5.91
N TYR A 7 8.23 4.88 -5.58
CA TYR A 7 7.30 4.18 -6.46
C TYR A 7 5.93 4.85 -6.42
N VAL A 8 5.28 4.86 -7.58
CA VAL A 8 3.92 5.38 -7.74
C VAL A 8 3.00 4.19 -8.04
N LEU A 9 1.96 4.03 -7.22
CA LEU A 9 1.00 2.93 -7.28
C LEU A 9 -0.36 3.52 -7.66
N THR A 10 -0.84 3.19 -8.86
CA THR A 10 -2.11 3.72 -9.39
C THR A 10 -3.16 2.62 -9.50
N HIS A 11 -4.39 2.87 -9.05
CA HIS A 11 -5.53 1.97 -9.24
C HIS A 11 -6.61 2.65 -10.12
N ASP A 12 -6.94 2.02 -11.25
CA ASP A 12 -7.98 2.44 -12.21
C ASP A 12 -7.98 3.95 -12.58
N PHE A 13 -6.77 4.54 -12.70
CA PHE A 13 -6.53 5.95 -13.07
C PHE A 13 -7.10 7.03 -12.13
N SER A 14 -7.80 6.66 -11.06
CA SER A 14 -8.42 7.62 -10.13
C SER A 14 -7.74 7.72 -8.78
N TYR A 15 -6.90 6.75 -8.40
CA TYR A 15 -6.26 6.74 -7.10
C TYR A 15 -4.77 6.45 -7.20
N GLU A 16 -3.97 7.35 -6.65
CA GLU A 16 -2.52 7.28 -6.60
C GLU A 16 -2.01 7.18 -5.16
N ILE A 17 -0.99 6.34 -4.95
CA ILE A 17 -0.18 6.30 -3.72
C ILE A 17 1.29 6.42 -4.11
N VAL A 18 1.99 7.36 -3.50
CA VAL A 18 3.43 7.53 -3.63
C VAL A 18 4.13 6.97 -2.39
N VAL A 19 5.00 5.98 -2.60
CA VAL A 19 5.75 5.33 -1.51
C VAL A 19 7.25 5.39 -1.73
N ASP A 20 7.98 5.62 -0.65
CA ASP A 20 9.43 5.42 -0.59
C ASP A 20 9.72 4.06 0.04
N VAL A 21 10.57 3.28 -0.63
CA VAL A 21 11.03 1.96 -0.16
C VAL A 21 12.53 2.00 0.00
N ASP A 22 13.00 1.77 1.22
CA ASP A 22 14.40 1.55 1.54
C ASP A 22 14.76 0.07 1.32
N HIS A 23 15.48 -0.20 0.23
CA HIS A 23 15.89 -1.57 -0.14
C HIS A 23 17.01 -2.13 0.76
N ASP A 24 17.67 -1.30 1.57
CA ASP A 24 18.64 -1.78 2.56
C ASP A 24 17.91 -2.38 3.79
N ILE A 25 16.70 -1.91 4.09
CA ILE A 25 15.88 -2.35 5.22
C ILE A 25 14.84 -3.39 4.78
N LEU A 26 14.21 -3.16 3.64
CA LEU A 26 13.07 -3.91 3.10
C LEU A 26 13.58 -4.81 1.97
N THR A 27 14.30 -5.87 2.37
CA THR A 27 14.97 -6.80 1.47
C THR A 27 14.00 -7.75 0.78
N ASP A 28 14.44 -8.38 -0.31
CA ASP A 28 13.67 -9.39 -1.06
C ASP A 28 13.16 -10.53 -0.17
N ASP A 29 13.94 -10.97 0.82
CA ASP A 29 13.51 -12.01 1.77
C ASP A 29 12.31 -11.54 2.62
N LYS A 30 12.35 -10.31 3.16
CA LYS A 30 11.24 -9.74 3.93
C LYS A 30 10.01 -9.51 3.05
N LEU A 31 10.22 -9.05 1.81
CA LEU A 31 9.15 -8.90 0.83
C LEU A 31 8.47 -10.24 0.55
N CYS A 32 9.25 -11.30 0.35
CA CYS A 32 8.71 -12.65 0.16
C CYS A 32 7.90 -13.13 1.37
N GLU A 33 8.40 -12.92 2.59
CA GLU A 33 7.67 -13.27 3.82
C GLU A 33 6.32 -12.54 3.91
N LEU A 34 6.32 -11.22 3.67
CA LEU A 34 5.11 -10.41 3.69
C LEU A 34 4.11 -10.86 2.61
N VAL A 35 4.56 -11.12 1.38
CA VAL A 35 3.66 -11.58 0.30
C VAL A 35 3.08 -12.97 0.61
N ARG A 36 3.89 -13.89 1.15
CA ARG A 36 3.44 -15.24 1.56
C ARG A 36 2.44 -15.19 2.71
N PHE A 37 2.52 -14.20 3.59
CA PHE A 37 1.56 -14.03 4.68
C PHE A 37 0.17 -13.59 4.17
N TRP A 38 0.14 -12.74 3.13
CA TRP A 38 -1.08 -12.08 2.66
C TRP A 38 -1.74 -12.70 1.42
N SER A 39 -1.08 -13.64 0.75
CA SER A 39 -1.54 -14.24 -0.50
C SER A 39 -1.15 -15.71 -0.59
N GLU A 40 -1.57 -16.41 -1.65
CA GLU A 40 -1.02 -17.72 -2.06
C GLU A 40 0.41 -17.54 -2.60
N GLY A 41 1.28 -16.98 -1.76
CA GLY A 41 2.33 -16.04 -2.16
C GLY A 41 3.46 -16.58 -3.01
N GLU A 42 3.68 -17.89 -3.12
CA GLU A 42 4.71 -18.43 -4.03
C GLU A 42 4.40 -18.14 -5.49
N ALA A 43 3.19 -18.49 -5.97
CA ALA A 43 2.81 -18.26 -7.36
C ALA A 43 2.76 -16.77 -7.72
N TYR A 44 2.36 -15.93 -6.76
CA TYR A 44 2.27 -14.48 -6.94
C TYR A 44 3.66 -13.82 -6.98
N ILE A 45 4.61 -14.31 -6.16
CA ILE A 45 6.02 -13.90 -6.21
C ILE A 45 6.67 -14.36 -7.52
N GLU A 46 6.43 -15.60 -7.98
CA GLU A 46 6.99 -16.10 -9.25
C GLU A 46 6.47 -15.31 -10.46
N GLN A 47 5.22 -14.87 -10.42
CA GLN A 47 4.59 -14.14 -11.53
C GLN A 47 4.98 -12.66 -11.61
N HIS A 48 5.20 -12.01 -10.46
CA HIS A 48 5.40 -10.55 -10.40
C HIS A 48 6.73 -10.10 -9.79
N GLY A 49 7.45 -11.00 -9.12
CA GLY A 49 8.61 -10.66 -8.31
C GLY A 49 8.22 -10.14 -6.91
N PRO A 50 9.10 -10.28 -5.89
CA PRO A 50 8.76 -10.00 -4.48
C PRO A 50 8.28 -8.57 -4.24
N LEU A 51 9.01 -7.59 -4.78
CA LEU A 51 8.71 -6.17 -4.63
C LEU A 51 7.36 -5.80 -5.24
N GLN A 52 7.13 -6.20 -6.49
CA GLN A 52 5.91 -5.80 -7.19
C GLN A 52 4.68 -6.53 -6.63
N ALA A 53 4.84 -7.78 -6.21
CA ALA A 53 3.80 -8.53 -5.51
C ALA A 53 3.42 -7.85 -4.19
N PHE A 54 4.41 -7.44 -3.39
CA PHE A 54 4.19 -6.72 -2.14
C PHE A 54 3.50 -5.38 -2.37
N LEU A 55 4.02 -4.54 -3.27
CA LEU A 55 3.47 -3.21 -3.52
C LEU A 55 2.01 -3.26 -4.00
N LYS A 56 1.63 -4.25 -4.80
CA LYS A 56 0.24 -4.46 -5.22
C LYS A 56 -0.67 -4.84 -4.05
N LEU A 57 -0.23 -5.77 -3.20
CA LEU A 57 -0.98 -6.16 -2.00
C LEU A 57 -1.10 -5.00 -1.00
N PHE A 58 -0.01 -4.26 -0.82
CA PHE A 58 0.02 -3.06 -0.01
C PHE A 58 -0.98 -2.02 -0.50
N ALA A 59 -0.95 -1.67 -1.79
CA ALA A 59 -1.88 -0.70 -2.38
C ALA A 59 -3.33 -1.10 -2.17
N ALA A 60 -3.69 -2.35 -2.48
CA ALA A 60 -5.05 -2.85 -2.29
C ALA A 60 -5.53 -2.73 -0.84
N ARG A 61 -4.66 -3.05 0.13
CA ARG A 61 -5.00 -2.96 1.55
C ARG A 61 -5.04 -1.53 2.07
N PHE A 62 -4.14 -0.68 1.58
CA PHE A 62 -4.11 0.74 1.92
C PHE A 62 -5.38 1.46 1.44
N PHE A 63 -5.80 1.19 0.20
CA PHE A 63 -7.08 1.71 -0.32
C PHE A 63 -8.30 1.15 0.43
N ALA A 64 -8.31 -0.14 0.78
CA ALA A 64 -9.39 -0.67 1.62
C ALA A 64 -9.43 0.05 3.00
N ALA A 65 -8.27 0.31 3.60
CA ALA A 65 -8.18 1.03 4.87
C ALA A 65 -8.55 2.51 4.75
N SER A 66 -8.31 3.17 3.60
CA SER A 66 -8.72 4.57 3.39
C SER A 66 -10.24 4.73 3.30
N VAL A 67 -10.95 3.67 2.90
CA VAL A 67 -12.42 3.65 2.90
C VAL A 67 -12.99 3.32 4.29
N GLU A 68 -12.34 2.46 5.06
CA GLU A 68 -12.81 2.04 6.40
C GLU A 68 -12.39 2.97 7.54
N ALA A 69 -11.31 3.73 7.39
CA ALA A 69 -10.74 4.58 8.43
C ALA A 69 -10.53 6.02 7.94
N LEU A 70 -10.91 6.99 8.78
CA LEU A 70 -10.72 8.44 8.55
C LEU A 70 -9.25 8.85 8.30
N SER A 71 -8.28 7.97 8.62
CA SER A 71 -6.85 8.15 8.38
C SER A 71 -6.17 6.77 8.23
N PRO A 72 -5.88 6.30 7.00
CA PRO A 72 -5.22 5.02 6.78
C PRO A 72 -3.78 4.99 7.34
N LYS A 73 -3.04 6.10 7.27
CA LYS A 73 -1.68 6.20 7.85
C LYS A 73 -1.69 5.88 9.35
N ASP A 74 -2.66 6.40 10.11
CA ASP A 74 -2.77 6.14 11.55
C ASP A 74 -3.13 4.68 11.85
N ALA A 75 -3.94 4.03 11.02
CA ALA A 75 -4.29 2.62 11.20
C ALA A 75 -3.07 1.71 11.03
N PHE A 76 -2.24 1.95 10.01
CA PHE A 76 -0.99 1.21 9.80
C PHE A 76 0.03 1.48 10.89
N ASN A 77 0.26 2.75 11.26
CA ASN A 77 1.24 3.12 12.29
C ASN A 77 0.84 2.65 13.69
N ALA A 78 -0.46 2.55 13.99
CA ALA A 78 -0.97 1.99 15.23
C ALA A 78 -0.99 0.44 15.25
N GLY A 79 -0.52 -0.22 14.19
CA GLY A 79 -0.49 -1.69 14.08
C GLY A 79 -1.88 -2.33 14.01
N ARG A 80 -2.92 -1.57 13.62
CA ARG A 80 -4.28 -2.09 13.48
C ARG A 80 -4.45 -2.94 12.24
N ILE A 81 -3.51 -2.83 11.29
CA ILE A 81 -3.41 -3.70 10.11
C ILE A 81 -2.38 -4.78 10.42
N GLU A 82 -2.84 -5.90 10.98
CA GLU A 82 -1.99 -7.01 11.41
C GLU A 82 -1.20 -7.60 10.26
N GLY A 83 0.14 -7.61 10.31
CA GLY A 83 0.99 -8.23 9.29
C GLY A 83 1.56 -7.27 8.25
N PHE A 84 1.27 -5.98 8.32
CA PHE A 84 1.96 -4.93 7.55
C PHE A 84 2.91 -4.11 8.44
N PRO A 85 4.06 -3.68 7.92
CA PRO A 85 4.95 -2.75 8.61
C PRO A 85 4.31 -1.36 8.75
N ALA A 86 4.82 -0.56 9.70
CA ALA A 86 4.46 0.85 9.81
C ALA A 86 4.89 1.61 8.54
N VAL A 87 4.11 2.64 8.17
CA VAL A 87 4.29 3.45 6.96
C VAL A 87 4.91 4.83 7.26
N ASP A 88 5.54 4.96 8.42
CA ASP A 88 6.24 6.16 8.91
C ASP A 88 7.73 6.19 8.55
N GLY A 89 8.21 5.20 7.77
CA GLY A 89 9.61 5.05 7.39
C GLY A 89 10.48 4.27 8.38
N SER A 90 9.99 4.00 9.60
CA SER A 90 10.74 3.24 10.62
C SER A 90 11.08 1.81 10.17
N SER A 91 10.23 1.25 9.30
CA SER A 91 10.34 -0.11 8.79
C SER A 91 10.95 -0.17 7.37
N GLY A 92 11.43 0.95 6.83
CA GLY A 92 11.90 1.05 5.44
C GLY A 92 10.78 1.25 4.41
N LEU A 93 9.54 1.43 4.84
CA LEU A 93 8.41 1.82 4.00
C LEU A 93 7.84 3.13 4.53
N SER A 94 7.70 4.14 3.67
CA SER A 94 7.01 5.38 4.00
C SER A 94 6.04 5.81 2.91
N VAL A 95 4.81 6.15 3.30
CA VAL A 95 3.83 6.75 2.38
C VAL A 95 4.06 8.26 2.35
N VAL A 96 4.55 8.74 1.21
CA VAL A 96 4.88 10.16 0.98
C VAL A 96 3.60 10.93 0.70
N ASP A 97 2.80 10.44 -0.23
CA ASP A 97 1.57 11.10 -0.70
C ASP A 97 0.52 10.06 -1.09
N TYR A 98 -0.76 10.40 -1.00
CA TYR A 98 -1.86 9.54 -1.46
C TYR A 98 -3.14 10.33 -1.70
N ASP A 99 -3.95 9.89 -2.65
CA ASP A 99 -5.30 10.44 -2.85
C ASP A 99 -6.23 10.00 -1.71
N GLU A 100 -6.76 10.96 -0.96
CA GLU A 100 -7.75 10.70 0.08
C GLU A 100 -9.10 10.35 -0.54
N PHE A 101 -9.75 9.30 -0.02
CA PHE A 101 -11.09 8.94 -0.45
C PHE A 101 -12.08 9.98 0.09
N SER A 102 -12.54 10.89 -0.77
CA SER A 102 -13.51 11.92 -0.40
C SER A 102 -14.91 11.53 -0.86
N PHE A 103 -15.88 11.59 0.04
CA PHE A 103 -17.30 11.58 -0.32
C PHE A 103 -17.76 13.03 -0.42
N GLU A 104 -17.42 13.72 -1.50
CA GLU A 104 -18.03 15.02 -1.78
C GLU A 104 -19.45 14.78 -2.31
N ALA A 105 -20.44 15.42 -1.69
CA ALA A 105 -21.83 15.27 -2.09
C ALA A 105 -22.08 15.74 -3.54
N ASP A 106 -21.22 16.62 -4.06
CA ASP A 106 -21.21 17.08 -5.44
C ASP A 106 -20.80 16.01 -6.47
N ASP A 107 -20.12 14.93 -6.05
CA ASP A 107 -19.72 13.80 -6.92
C ASP A 107 -20.78 12.68 -6.97
N ILE A 108 -21.93 12.87 -6.31
CA ILE A 108 -23.03 11.89 -6.31
C ILE A 108 -23.99 12.20 -7.47
N ASP A 109 -23.83 11.47 -8.57
CA ASP A 109 -24.80 11.48 -9.66
C ASP A 109 -26.10 10.77 -9.25
N VAL A 110 -27.22 11.51 -9.24
CA VAL A 110 -28.56 10.98 -8.96
C VAL A 110 -29.33 10.81 -10.26
N PHE A 111 -29.69 9.57 -10.59
CA PHE A 111 -30.52 9.25 -11.75
C PHE A 111 -31.92 8.79 -11.31
N GLU A 112 -32.95 9.30 -11.99
CA GLU A 112 -34.32 8.81 -11.87
C GLU A 112 -34.50 7.57 -12.77
N ILE A 113 -35.24 6.55 -12.29
CA ILE A 113 -35.58 5.33 -13.04
C ILE A 113 -36.98 5.46 -13.63
#